data_AF-L8DN67-F1
#
_entry.id   AF-L8DN67-F1
#
_cell.length_a   1.000
_cell.length_b   1.000
_cell.length_c   1.000
_cell.angle_alpha   90.00
_cell.angle_beta   90.00
_cell.angle_gamma   90.00
#
_symmetry.space_group_name_H-M   'P 1'
#
loop_
_entity.id
_entity.type
_entity.pdbx_description
1 polymer ?
#
loop_
_entity_poly.entity_id
_entity_poly.type
_entity_poly.pdbx_seq_one_letter_code
_entity_poly.pdbx_strand_id
1 'polypeptide(L)'
;MSEPATPSTGDDWIETELQRVKDEHVHDPRDDWYTEDDLVENGYRREALVDLFGHPIPGHDGVPGWTVSSVAKIEQTQLAPAYELLRSAFGTFDDEADTMTSRVFHYYN
;
A
#
# COMPACT_ATOMS: atom_id res chain seq x y z
N MET A 1 43.71 30.34 -33.57
CA MET A 1 42.77 30.21 -32.45
C MET A 1 41.40 29.92 -33.03
N SER A 2 40.87 28.72 -32.78
CA SER A 2 39.46 28.37 -33.06
C SER A 2 39.06 27.38 -31.98
N GLU A 3 38.14 27.78 -31.11
CA GLU A 3 37.52 26.94 -30.09
C GLU A 3 36.66 25.85 -30.77
N PRO A 4 36.61 24.61 -30.25
CA PRO A 4 35.61 23.66 -30.67
C PRO A 4 34.30 23.96 -29.91
N ALA A 5 33.23 24.19 -30.66
CA ALA A 5 31.87 24.24 -30.12
C ALA A 5 31.54 22.91 -29.43
N THR A 6 31.19 22.96 -28.16
CA THR A 6 30.64 21.83 -27.41
C THR A 6 29.28 21.44 -27.97
N PRO A 7 28.96 20.14 -28.14
CA PRO A 7 27.62 19.71 -28.46
C PRO A 7 26.73 19.91 -27.23
N SER A 8 25.69 20.72 -27.36
CA SER A 8 24.64 20.92 -26.36
C SER A 8 23.90 19.59 -26.15
N THR A 9 24.36 18.80 -25.17
CA THR A 9 23.84 17.47 -24.80
C THR A 9 23.01 17.55 -23.50
N GLY A 10 22.41 18.72 -23.23
CA GLY A 10 21.90 19.04 -21.90
C GLY A 10 20.47 18.59 -21.60
N ASP A 11 19.56 18.68 -22.58
CA ASP A 11 18.13 18.75 -22.27
C ASP A 11 17.28 17.63 -22.89
N ASP A 12 17.74 17.03 -23.99
CA ASP A 12 17.00 16.00 -24.75
C ASP A 12 16.91 14.64 -24.00
N TRP A 13 17.90 14.36 -23.15
CA TRP A 13 17.91 13.15 -22.30
C TRP A 13 17.00 13.31 -21.08
N ILE A 14 16.84 14.52 -20.54
CA ILE A 14 15.99 14.78 -19.37
C ILE A 14 14.51 14.67 -19.76
N GLU A 15 14.12 15.21 -20.92
CA GLU A 15 12.75 15.06 -21.40
C GLU A 15 12.41 13.60 -21.70
N THR A 16 13.34 12.84 -22.28
CA THR A 16 13.15 11.40 -22.54
C THR A 16 13.03 10.58 -21.25
N GLU A 17 13.84 10.89 -20.23
CA GLU A 17 13.79 10.19 -18.94
C GLU A 17 12.54 10.56 -18.13
N LEU A 18 12.11 11.83 -18.15
CA LEU A 18 10.87 12.27 -17.52
C LEU A 18 9.63 11.69 -18.22
N GLN A 19 9.70 11.46 -19.53
CA GLN A 19 8.63 10.79 -20.27
C GLN A 19 8.61 9.29 -19.95
N ARG A 20 9.77 8.62 -19.76
CA ARG A 20 9.88 7.23 -19.25
C ARG A 20 9.47 7.03 -17.79
N VAL A 21 9.48 8.09 -16.99
CA VAL A 21 8.96 8.06 -15.61
C VAL A 21 7.44 8.32 -15.60
N LYS A 22 6.89 8.90 -16.68
CA LYS A 22 5.46 9.22 -16.84
C LYS A 22 4.68 8.17 -17.63
N ASP A 23 5.29 7.49 -18.60
CA ASP A 23 4.87 6.16 -19.06
C ASP A 23 5.35 5.17 -17.99
N GLU A 24 4.58 4.35 -17.30
CA GLU A 24 3.20 3.96 -17.46
C GLU A 24 2.94 3.06 -16.23
N HIS A 25 2.80 3.64 -15.02
CA HIS A 25 2.13 2.87 -13.97
C HIS A 25 0.66 2.86 -14.38
N VAL A 26 0.31 1.95 -15.30
CA VAL A 26 -1.09 1.57 -15.51
C VAL A 26 -1.52 1.09 -14.14
N HIS A 27 -2.22 1.95 -13.42
CA HIS A 27 -2.87 1.59 -12.18
C HIS A 27 -3.79 0.42 -12.50
N ASP A 28 -3.38 -0.78 -12.10
CA ASP A 28 -4.17 -1.97 -12.34
C ASP A 28 -5.38 -1.85 -11.40
N PRO A 29 -6.63 -2.02 -11.87
CA PRO A 29 -7.78 -2.13 -10.99
C PRO A 29 -7.57 -3.14 -9.83
N ARG A 30 -6.67 -4.11 -10.00
CA ARG A 30 -6.21 -5.04 -8.96
C ARG A 30 -5.40 -4.38 -7.84
N ASP A 31 -4.69 -3.28 -8.11
CA ASP A 31 -3.90 -2.53 -7.13
C ASP A 31 -4.78 -1.91 -6.04
N ASP A 32 -6.07 -1.69 -6.32
CA ASP A 32 -7.07 -1.19 -5.37
C ASP A 32 -7.87 -2.30 -4.68
N TRP A 33 -7.45 -3.56 -4.83
CA TRP A 33 -8.24 -4.72 -4.40
C TRP A 33 -7.43 -5.72 -3.57
N TYR A 34 -7.99 -6.15 -2.44
CA TYR A 34 -7.49 -7.26 -1.64
C TYR A 34 -8.43 -8.45 -1.72
N THR A 35 -7.89 -9.62 -2.02
CA THR A 35 -8.56 -10.90 -1.81
C THR A 35 -8.34 -11.38 -0.39
N GLU A 36 -9.06 -12.46 -0.04
CA GLU A 36 -8.85 -13.15 1.23
C GLU A 36 -7.39 -13.59 1.40
N ASP A 37 -6.80 -14.21 0.38
CA ASP A 37 -5.43 -14.71 0.47
C ASP A 37 -4.43 -13.54 0.61
N ASP A 38 -4.64 -12.41 -0.08
CA ASP A 38 -3.81 -11.22 0.10
C ASP A 38 -3.83 -10.73 1.55
N LEU A 39 -5.00 -10.69 2.20
CA LEU A 39 -5.12 -10.25 3.60
C LEU A 39 -4.52 -11.27 4.56
N VAL A 40 -4.66 -12.57 4.28
CA VAL A 40 -4.01 -13.62 5.07
C VAL A 40 -2.48 -13.54 4.96
N GLU A 41 -1.95 -13.31 3.77
CA GLU A 41 -0.51 -13.07 3.56
C GLU A 41 -0.02 -11.80 4.29
N ASN A 42 -0.90 -10.80 4.44
CA ASN A 42 -0.62 -9.60 5.25
C ASN A 42 -0.72 -9.83 6.77
N GLY A 43 -0.98 -11.06 7.22
CA GLY A 43 -0.98 -11.46 8.64
C GLY A 43 -2.35 -11.46 9.31
N TYR A 44 -3.43 -11.21 8.57
CA TYR A 44 -4.78 -11.35 9.11
C TYR A 44 -5.17 -12.83 9.25
N ARG A 45 -5.91 -13.14 10.31
CA ARG A 45 -6.58 -14.44 10.41
C ARG A 45 -7.81 -14.45 9.52
N ARG A 46 -7.95 -15.50 8.68
CA ARG A 46 -9.05 -15.66 7.72
C ARG A 46 -10.41 -15.51 8.37
N GLU A 47 -10.60 -16.12 9.54
CA GLU A 47 -11.85 -16.06 10.30
C GLU A 47 -12.21 -14.66 10.83
N ALA A 48 -11.24 -13.74 10.93
CA ALA A 48 -11.48 -12.39 11.42
C ALA A 48 -11.84 -11.39 10.30
N LEU A 49 -11.63 -11.76 9.03
CA LEU A 49 -11.75 -10.81 7.92
C LEU A 49 -13.17 -10.25 7.76
N VAL A 50 -14.19 -11.08 7.90
CA VAL A 50 -15.59 -10.63 7.77
C VAL A 50 -15.99 -9.73 8.95
N ASP A 51 -15.49 -10.01 10.15
CA ASP A 51 -15.78 -9.20 11.33
C ASP A 51 -15.08 -7.83 11.26
N LEU A 52 -13.86 -7.80 10.70
CA LEU A 52 -13.07 -6.58 10.56
C LEU A 52 -13.54 -5.73 9.38
N PHE A 53 -13.68 -6.34 8.21
CA PHE A 53 -13.84 -5.63 6.93
C PHE A 53 -15.24 -5.78 6.32
N GLY A 54 -16.13 -6.56 6.94
CA GLY A 54 -17.44 -6.90 6.39
C GLY A 54 -17.38 -8.00 5.35
N HIS A 55 -18.52 -8.32 4.73
CA HIS A 55 -18.58 -9.34 3.68
C HIS A 55 -17.82 -8.89 2.44
N PRO A 56 -17.05 -9.78 1.78
CA PRO A 56 -16.37 -9.45 0.54
C PRO A 56 -17.40 -9.14 -0.55
N ILE A 57 -17.08 -8.18 -1.39
CA ILE A 57 -17.87 -7.78 -2.56
C ILE A 57 -17.25 -8.34 -3.84
N PRO A 58 -17.98 -8.48 -4.96
CA PRO A 58 -17.38 -8.91 -6.22
C PRO A 58 -16.37 -7.88 -6.75
N GLY A 59 -15.16 -8.34 -7.07
CA GLY A 59 -14.09 -7.51 -7.65
C GLY A 59 -14.15 -7.40 -9.17
N HIS A 60 -13.17 -6.68 -9.73
CA HIS A 60 -13.07 -6.41 -11.17
C HIS A 60 -13.09 -7.69 -12.03
N ASP A 61 -12.39 -8.74 -11.57
CA ASP A 61 -12.31 -10.02 -12.29
C ASP A 61 -13.31 -11.07 -11.78
N GLY A 62 -14.34 -10.63 -11.05
CA GLY A 62 -15.32 -11.50 -10.40
C GLY A 62 -14.79 -12.23 -9.16
N VAL A 63 -13.52 -12.00 -8.78
CA VAL A 63 -12.93 -12.53 -7.55
C VAL A 63 -13.43 -11.70 -6.36
N PRO A 64 -14.10 -12.32 -5.36
CA PRO A 64 -14.55 -11.61 -4.17
C PRO A 64 -13.39 -11.03 -3.35
N GLY A 65 -13.61 -9.85 -2.77
CA GLY A 65 -12.61 -9.23 -1.91
C GLY A 65 -13.08 -7.89 -1.32
N TRP A 66 -12.11 -7.09 -0.89
CA TRP A 66 -12.30 -5.78 -0.28
C TRP A 66 -11.49 -4.74 -1.03
N THR A 67 -11.97 -3.50 -1.06
CA THR A 67 -11.17 -2.43 -1.61
C THR A 67 -10.03 -2.09 -0.65
N VAL A 68 -8.85 -1.77 -1.18
CA VAL A 68 -7.70 -1.29 -0.39
C VAL A 68 -8.10 -0.09 0.45
N SER A 69 -8.92 0.82 -0.09
CA SER A 69 -9.45 1.98 0.62
C SER A 69 -10.30 1.61 1.84
N SER A 70 -11.11 0.54 1.77
CA SER A 70 -11.94 0.09 2.90
C SER A 70 -11.09 -0.53 4.01
N VAL A 71 -10.11 -1.35 3.63
CA VAL A 71 -9.15 -1.98 4.54
C VAL A 71 -8.31 -0.91 5.23
N ALA A 72 -7.70 -0.01 4.47
CA ALA A 72 -6.89 1.09 5.00
C ALA A 72 -7.69 1.99 5.95
N LYS A 73 -8.96 2.28 5.63
CA LYS A 73 -9.82 3.05 6.53
C LYS A 73 -10.01 2.36 7.87
N ILE A 74 -10.28 1.06 7.89
CA ILE A 74 -10.49 0.30 9.13
C ILE A 74 -9.19 0.17 9.91
N GLU A 75 -8.08 -0.11 9.21
CA GLU A 75 -6.74 -0.13 9.80
C GLU A 75 -6.43 1.19 10.52
N GLN A 76 -6.61 2.33 9.86
CA GLN A 76 -6.27 3.63 10.41
C GLN A 76 -7.24 4.11 11.49
N THR A 77 -8.54 3.83 11.36
CA THR A 77 -9.56 4.40 12.26
C THR A 77 -9.93 3.50 13.44
N GLN A 78 -9.68 2.19 13.34
CA GLN A 78 -10.07 1.23 14.37
C GLN A 78 -8.89 0.43 14.89
N LEU A 79 -8.10 -0.20 14.01
CA LEU A 79 -7.04 -1.10 14.45
C LEU A 79 -5.84 -0.36 15.02
N ALA A 80 -5.36 0.71 14.37
CA ALA A 80 -4.24 1.50 14.84
C ALA A 80 -4.51 2.13 16.22
N PRO A 81 -5.66 2.80 16.45
CA PRO A 81 -5.95 3.37 17.76
C PRO A 81 -6.15 2.29 18.83
N ALA A 82 -6.77 1.16 18.49
CA ALA A 82 -6.94 0.04 19.42
C ALA A 82 -5.59 -0.58 19.81
N TYR A 83 -4.68 -0.76 18.86
CA TYR A 83 -3.34 -1.25 19.10
C TYR A 83 -2.55 -0.31 19.99
N GLU A 84 -2.55 1.00 19.71
CA GLU A 84 -1.88 2.00 20.54
C GLU A 84 -2.44 2.03 21.97
N LEU A 85 -3.76 1.90 22.12
CA LEU A 85 -4.39 1.81 23.45
C LEU A 85 -3.91 0.56 24.21
N LEU A 86 -3.91 -0.60 23.55
CA LEU A 86 -3.48 -1.86 24.15
C LEU A 86 -1.99 -1.82 24.51
N ARG A 87 -1.15 -1.29 23.61
CA ARG A 87 0.28 -1.10 23.83
C ARG A 87 0.57 -0.17 25.00
N SER A 88 -0.17 0.94 25.10
CA SER A 88 -0.07 1.88 26.22
C SER A 88 -0.49 1.25 27.55
N ALA A 89 -1.54 0.41 27.53
CA ALA A 89 -2.08 -0.23 28.73
C ALA A 89 -1.26 -1.43 29.22
N PHE A 90 -0.72 -2.25 28.31
CA PHE A 90 -0.14 -3.56 28.63
C PHE A 90 1.34 -3.71 28.22
N GLY A 91 1.93 -2.72 27.52
CA GLY A 91 3.29 -2.79 26.98
C GLY A 91 3.34 -3.35 25.54
N THR A 92 4.55 -3.47 24.98
CA THR A 92 4.74 -3.99 23.61
C THR A 92 4.46 -5.49 23.57
N PHE A 93 3.69 -5.93 22.57
CA PHE A 93 3.47 -7.34 22.28
C PHE A 93 4.60 -7.83 21.36
N ASP A 94 5.59 -8.54 21.92
CA ASP A 94 6.65 -9.15 21.11
C ASP A 94 6.11 -10.38 20.35
N ASP A 95 6.52 -10.46 19.07
CA ASP A 95 6.62 -11.61 18.16
C ASP A 95 5.65 -11.85 16.98
N GLU A 96 4.51 -11.17 16.79
CA GLU A 96 3.72 -11.33 15.52
C GLU A 96 3.07 -10.04 15.00
N ALA A 97 3.10 -8.95 15.77
CA ALA A 97 2.46 -7.68 15.42
C ALA A 97 3.25 -6.82 14.41
N ASP A 98 4.46 -7.23 14.03
CA ASP A 98 5.42 -6.37 13.32
C ASP A 98 5.02 -6.11 11.84
N THR A 99 4.29 -7.03 11.23
CA THR A 99 3.82 -6.90 9.83
C THR A 99 2.64 -5.92 9.71
N MET A 100 1.66 -6.01 10.60
CA MET A 100 0.54 -5.06 10.69
C MET A 100 1.03 -3.66 11.11
N THR A 101 1.93 -3.60 12.09
CA THR A 101 2.52 -2.35 12.59
C THR A 101 3.27 -1.63 11.46
N SER A 102 4.09 -2.33 10.68
CA SER A 102 4.83 -1.73 9.57
C SER A 102 3.94 -1.10 8.49
N ARG A 103 2.72 -1.62 8.24
CA ARG A 103 1.78 -1.03 7.27
C ARG A 103 1.01 0.16 7.82
N VAL A 104 0.49 0.04 9.03
CA VAL A 104 -0.29 1.10 9.68
C VAL A 104 0.53 2.39 9.82
N PHE A 105 1.81 2.27 10.15
CA PHE A 105 2.69 3.42 10.34
C PHE A 105 3.35 3.94 9.04
N HIS A 106 3.31 3.19 7.94
CA HIS A 106 3.90 3.65 6.67
C HIS A 106 3.17 4.84 6.03
N TYR A 107 1.92 5.11 6.44
CA TYR A 107 1.12 6.25 5.99
C TYR A 107 1.29 7.52 6.85
N TYR A 108 2.15 7.50 7.86
CA TYR A 108 2.39 8.62 8.78
C TYR A 108 3.66 9.45 8.47
N ASN A 109 4.33 9.20 7.34
CA ASN A 109 5.55 9.90 6.91
C ASN A 109 5.43 10.33 5.44
#